data_AF-A0A9W6BQX5-F1
#
_entry.id   AF-A0A9W6BQX5-F1
#
_cell.length_a   1.000
_cell.length_b   1.000
_cell.length_c   1.000
_cell.angle_alpha   90.00
_cell.angle_beta   90.00
_cell.angle_gamma   90.00
#
_symmetry.space_group_name_H-M   'P 1'
#
loop_
_entity.id
_entity.type
_entity.pdbx_description
1 polymer ?
#
loop_
_entity_poly.entity_id
_entity_poly.type
_entity_poly.pdbx_seq_one_letter_code
_entity_poly.pdbx_strand_id
1 'polypeptide(L)'
;MPACQLFQSSKMEWVHVAPLGGVLKDPANGRYSAVIWTEQHGRNVHLGSFEEFSYAGQSYDLVAIKCMGQAAVTVFPRQHYARFQHELDSRTLDLLLTMLRAHQDYTERP
;
A
#
# COMPACT_ATOMS: atom_id res chain seq x y z
N MET A 1 39.81 13.41 -3.49
CA MET A 1 38.64 13.56 -2.60
C MET A 1 37.66 12.45 -2.97
N PRO A 2 37.45 11.42 -2.14
CA PRO A 2 36.77 10.21 -2.60
C PRO A 2 35.24 10.27 -2.42
N ALA A 3 34.57 9.85 -3.49
CA ALA A 3 33.37 9.00 -3.52
C ALA A 3 32.10 9.41 -2.74
N CYS A 4 31.26 10.23 -3.37
CA CYS A 4 29.80 10.13 -3.23
C CYS A 4 29.31 8.90 -4.00
N GLN A 5 29.54 7.70 -3.46
CA GLN A 5 28.93 6.46 -3.95
C GLN A 5 28.54 5.62 -2.74
N LEU A 6 27.37 5.89 -2.16
CA LEU A 6 26.62 4.89 -1.40
C LEU A 6 25.12 5.11 -1.64
N PHE A 7 24.70 4.95 -2.90
CA PHE A 7 23.38 4.40 -3.21
C PHE A 7 23.46 2.89 -2.94
N GLN A 8 23.68 2.51 -1.68
CA GLN A 8 23.47 1.14 -1.27
C GLN A 8 21.99 0.98 -0.99
N SER A 9 21.33 0.44 -2.00
CA SER A 9 20.13 -0.36 -1.94
C SER A 9 20.16 -1.27 -0.69
N SER A 10 19.78 -0.74 0.47
CA SER A 10 19.49 -1.52 1.67
C SER A 10 18.10 -2.13 1.52
N LYS A 11 18.10 -3.14 0.67
CA LYS A 11 17.23 -4.30 0.68
C LYS A 11 16.84 -4.65 2.13
N MET A 12 15.53 -4.65 2.38
CA MET A 12 14.85 -5.50 3.37
C MET A 12 15.00 -5.15 4.86
N GLU A 13 14.25 -4.17 5.36
CA GLU A 13 13.65 -4.28 6.71
C GLU A 13 12.21 -3.72 6.79
N TRP A 14 11.54 -3.57 5.64
CA TRP A 14 10.15 -3.07 5.58
C TRP A 14 9.10 -4.08 6.08
N VAL A 15 9.52 -5.22 6.62
CA VAL A 15 8.69 -6.41 6.82
C VAL A 15 7.91 -6.37 8.14
N HIS A 16 8.28 -5.52 9.11
CA HIS A 16 7.75 -5.56 10.48
C HIS A 16 7.32 -4.21 11.07
N VAL A 17 7.42 -3.10 10.35
CA VAL A 17 7.37 -1.75 10.97
C VAL A 17 6.43 -0.79 10.25
N ALA A 18 5.22 -1.24 9.88
CA ALA A 18 4.15 -0.32 9.52
C ALA A 18 3.34 0.03 10.78
N PRO A 19 3.63 1.14 11.49
CA PRO A 19 2.99 1.45 12.77
C PRO A 19 1.49 1.76 12.66
N LEU A 20 0.99 2.08 11.45
CA LEU A 20 -0.40 2.45 11.21
C LEU A 20 -0.94 1.68 10.00
N GLY A 21 -1.52 0.51 10.24
CA GLY A 21 -2.25 -0.26 9.23
C GLY A 21 -1.52 -0.39 7.89
N GLY A 22 -0.27 -0.87 7.89
CA GLY A 22 0.46 -1.12 6.65
C GLY A 22 1.00 0.11 5.91
N VAL A 23 0.82 1.33 6.41
CA VAL A 23 1.36 2.56 5.79
C VAL A 23 2.69 2.96 6.43
N LEU A 24 3.70 3.23 5.59
CA LEU A 24 5.01 3.77 6.00
C LEU A 24 5.27 5.11 5.31
N LYS A 25 5.90 6.05 6.03
CA LYS A 25 6.35 7.32 5.45
C LYS A 25 7.84 7.23 5.13
N ASP A 26 8.20 7.54 3.91
CA ASP A 26 9.58 7.65 3.47
C ASP A 26 10.18 8.98 3.97
N PRO A 27 11.30 8.96 4.71
CA PRO A 27 11.91 10.17 5.25
C PRO A 27 12.71 10.98 4.21
N ALA A 28 13.06 10.40 3.06
CA ALA A 28 13.88 11.06 2.05
C ALA A 28 13.04 11.91 1.08
N ASN A 29 11.86 11.42 0.68
CA ASN A 29 10.95 12.12 -0.23
C ASN A 29 9.62 12.53 0.43
N GLY A 30 9.34 12.08 1.66
CA GLY A 30 8.13 12.42 2.41
C GLY A 30 6.86 11.66 1.99
N ARG A 31 6.95 10.71 1.05
CA ARG A 31 5.81 9.94 0.51
C ARG A 31 5.37 8.83 1.45
N TYR A 32 4.12 8.41 1.32
CA TYR A 32 3.49 7.33 2.10
C TYR A 32 3.31 6.07 1.26
N SER A 33 4.01 5.01 1.62
CA SER A 33 3.92 3.69 0.99
C SER A 33 2.96 2.78 1.74
N ALA A 34 2.02 2.17 1.04
CA ALA A 34 1.10 1.18 1.57
C ALA A 34 1.61 -0.24 1.26
N VAL A 35 1.73 -1.07 2.29
CA VAL A 35 2.20 -2.45 2.24
C VAL A 35 1.23 -3.32 3.00
N ILE A 36 0.84 -4.46 2.42
CA ILE A 36 -0.01 -5.43 3.09
C ILE A 36 0.55 -6.83 2.94
N TRP A 37 0.50 -7.62 4.02
CA TRP A 37 0.76 -9.04 3.94
C TRP A 37 -0.48 -9.77 3.43
N THR A 38 -0.33 -10.56 2.37
CA THR A 38 -1.44 -11.35 1.81
C THR A 38 -1.13 -12.83 1.89
N GLU A 39 -2.04 -13.61 2.47
CA GLU A 39 -1.96 -15.09 2.49
C GLU A 39 -1.93 -15.67 1.07
N GLN A 40 -2.68 -15.05 0.15
CA GLN A 40 -2.75 -15.48 -1.25
C GLN A 40 -1.39 -15.50 -1.96
N HIS A 41 -0.46 -14.62 -1.57
CA HIS A 41 0.89 -14.56 -2.17
C HIS A 41 2.00 -15.02 -1.21
N GLY A 42 1.68 -15.31 0.06
CA GLY A 42 2.65 -15.66 1.10
C GLY A 42 3.74 -14.61 1.35
N ARG A 43 3.50 -13.35 0.98
CA ARG A 43 4.48 -12.26 1.06
C ARG A 43 3.83 -10.90 1.27
N ASN A 44 4.66 -9.93 1.67
CA ASN A 44 4.28 -8.52 1.66
C ASN A 44 4.14 -8.02 0.22
N VAL A 45 2.97 -7.47 -0.08
CA VAL A 45 2.63 -6.86 -1.34
C VAL A 45 2.66 -5.35 -1.15
N HIS A 46 3.53 -4.68 -1.91
CA HIS A 46 3.51 -3.23 -2.02
C HIS A 46 2.32 -2.81 -2.89
N LEU A 47 1.46 -1.98 -2.32
CA LEU A 47 0.24 -1.46 -2.94
C LEU A 47 0.51 -0.17 -3.70
N GLY A 48 1.47 0.61 -3.22
CA GLY A 48 1.95 1.81 -3.88
C GLY A 48 2.46 2.86 -2.92
N SER A 49 3.06 3.90 -3.47
CA SER A 49 3.57 5.09 -2.80
C SER A 49 2.71 6.28 -3.21
N PHE A 50 2.22 7.02 -2.22
CA PHE A 50 1.29 8.13 -2.37
C PHE A 50 1.87 9.37 -1.71
N GLU A 51 1.46 10.55 -2.15
CA GLU A 51 1.90 11.80 -1.52
C GLU A 51 1.21 12.05 -0.18
N GLU A 52 -0.02 11.55 -0.02
CA GLU A 52 -0.80 11.72 1.19
C GLU A 52 -1.07 10.40 1.91
N PHE A 53 -1.03 10.47 3.24
CA PHE A 53 -1.38 9.34 4.12
C PHE A 53 -2.79 8.82 3.83
N SER A 54 -3.73 9.73 3.52
CA SER A 54 -5.12 9.38 3.23
C SER A 54 -5.26 8.45 2.04
N TYR A 55 -4.50 8.67 0.95
CA TYR A 55 -4.54 7.79 -0.22
C TYR A 55 -3.86 6.45 0.03
N ALA A 56 -2.73 6.47 0.76
CA ALA A 56 -2.05 5.24 1.16
C ALA A 56 -2.92 4.36 2.06
N GLY A 57 -3.53 4.95 3.09
CA GLY A 57 -4.41 4.23 4.01
C GLY A 57 -5.69 3.74 3.32
N GLN A 58 -6.27 4.52 2.40
CA GLN A 58 -7.41 4.05 1.60
C GLN A 58 -7.06 2.85 0.74
N SER A 59 -5.90 2.89 0.08
CA SER A 59 -5.43 1.78 -0.77
C SER A 59 -5.18 0.52 0.06
N TYR A 60 -4.58 0.67 1.24
CA TYR A 60 -4.44 -0.41 2.20
C TYR A 60 -5.80 -1.00 2.60
N ASP A 61 -6.75 -0.16 3.00
CA ASP A 61 -8.06 -0.59 3.48
C ASP A 61 -8.85 -1.36 2.42
N LEU A 62 -8.83 -0.91 1.16
CA LEU A 62 -9.49 -1.61 0.06
C LEU A 62 -8.94 -3.02 -0.12
N VAL A 63 -7.62 -3.18 -0.04
CA VAL A 63 -6.96 -4.48 -0.20
C VAL A 63 -7.13 -5.34 1.05
N ALA A 64 -7.06 -4.76 2.23
CA ALA A 64 -7.30 -5.45 3.50
C ALA A 64 -8.73 -5.98 3.58
N ILE A 65 -9.73 -5.17 3.23
CA ILE A 65 -11.13 -5.59 3.15
C ILE A 65 -11.28 -6.74 2.14
N LYS A 66 -10.57 -6.69 1.00
CA LYS A 66 -10.65 -7.76 0.01
C LYS A 66 -9.98 -9.06 0.48
N CYS A 67 -8.82 -8.98 1.14
CA CYS A 67 -8.09 -10.16 1.60
C CYS A 67 -8.70 -10.80 2.86
N MET A 68 -9.13 -9.98 3.82
CA MET A 68 -9.50 -10.42 5.17
C MET A 68 -11.00 -10.25 5.48
N GLY A 69 -11.77 -9.60 4.60
CA GLY A 69 -13.21 -9.42 4.77
C GLY A 69 -13.57 -8.72 6.07
N GLN A 70 -14.33 -9.40 6.94
CA GLN A 70 -14.72 -8.90 8.27
C GLN A 70 -13.58 -8.82 9.28
N ALA A 71 -12.49 -9.58 9.09
CA ALA A 71 -11.32 -9.53 9.95
C ALA A 71 -10.32 -8.42 9.57
N ALA A 72 -10.55 -7.71 8.45
CA ALA A 72 -9.65 -6.64 8.01
C ALA A 72 -9.53 -5.53 9.06
N VAL A 73 -8.29 -5.22 9.43
CA VAL A 73 -7.95 -4.03 10.22
C VAL A 73 -7.82 -2.86 9.26
N THR A 74 -8.71 -1.88 9.37
CA THR A 74 -8.71 -0.70 8.49
C THR A 74 -8.21 0.54 9.24
N VAL A 75 -7.50 1.41 8.52
CA VAL A 75 -7.03 2.71 9.00
C VAL A 75 -8.21 3.69 9.11
N PHE A 76 -9.17 3.60 8.18
CA PHE A 76 -10.38 4.41 8.15
C PHE A 76 -11.64 3.62 8.53
N PRO A 77 -12.73 4.30 8.94
CA PRO A 77 -13.99 3.64 9.27
C PRO A 77 -14.57 2.89 8.05
N ARG A 78 -14.95 1.62 8.24
CA ARG A 78 -15.55 0.77 7.18
C ARG A 78 -16.77 1.38 6.50
N GLN A 79 -17.51 2.26 7.17
CA GLN A 79 -18.64 2.99 6.59
C GLN A 79 -18.23 3.80 5.35
N HIS A 80 -16.99 4.30 5.30
CA HIS A 80 -16.46 5.02 4.14
C HIS A 80 -16.35 4.13 2.89
N TYR A 81 -16.20 2.82 3.09
CA TYR A 81 -16.08 1.83 2.03
C TYR A 81 -17.39 1.10 1.73
N ALA A 82 -18.48 1.38 2.45
CA ALA A 82 -19.77 0.72 2.24
C ALA A 82 -20.25 0.82 0.78
N ARG A 83 -20.05 1.98 0.14
CA ARG A 83 -20.36 2.19 -1.28
C ARG A 83 -19.50 1.38 -2.24
N PHE A 84 -18.28 1.02 -1.83
CA PHE A 84 -17.33 0.27 -2.64
C PHE A 84 -17.40 -1.24 -2.36
N GLN A 85 -18.14 -1.70 -1.35
CA GLN A 85 -18.23 -3.13 -1.01
C GLN A 85 -18.70 -3.98 -2.19
N HIS A 86 -19.73 -3.54 -2.91
CA HIS A 86 -20.23 -4.27 -4.08
C HIS A 86 -19.20 -4.33 -5.22
N GLU A 87 -18.44 -3.25 -5.42
CA GLU A 87 -17.38 -3.21 -6.42
C GLU A 87 -16.17 -4.07 -6.01
N LEU A 88 -15.80 -4.04 -4.73
CA LEU A 88 -14.76 -4.89 -4.17
C LEU A 88 -15.14 -6.35 -4.22
N ASP A 89 -16.40 -6.71 -3.99
CA ASP A 89 -16.89 -8.08 -4.10
C ASP A 89 -16.76 -8.60 -5.54
N SER A 90 -17.19 -7.78 -6.51
CA SER A 90 -17.12 -8.09 -7.93
C SER A 90 -15.69 -8.15 -8.51
N ARG A 91 -14.72 -7.44 -7.93
CA ARG A 91 -13.33 -7.41 -8.45
C ARG A 91 -12.47 -8.50 -7.82
N THR A 92 -11.45 -8.95 -8.53
CA THR A 92 -10.42 -9.85 -7.97
C THR A 92 -9.34 -9.05 -7.23
N LEU A 93 -8.64 -9.69 -6.29
CA LEU A 93 -7.50 -9.07 -5.60
C LEU A 93 -6.42 -8.61 -6.59
N ASP A 94 -6.11 -9.44 -7.58
CA ASP A 94 -5.07 -9.13 -8.57
C ASP A 94 -5.42 -7.90 -9.43
N LEU A 95 -6.70 -7.74 -9.77
CA LEU A 95 -7.19 -6.57 -10.47
C LEU A 95 -7.07 -5.30 -9.62
N LEU A 96 -7.37 -5.39 -8.32
CA LEU A 96 -7.20 -4.28 -7.38
C LEU A 96 -5.72 -3.89 -7.27
N LEU A 97 -4.82 -4.86 -7.11
CA LEU A 97 -3.38 -4.61 -7.09
C LEU A 97 -2.89 -3.98 -8.40
N THR A 98 -3.39 -4.45 -9.54
CA THR A 98 -3.06 -3.90 -10.85
C THR A 98 -3.54 -2.46 -11.00
N MET A 99 -4.76 -2.14 -10.55
CA MET A 99 -5.29 -0.76 -10.57
C MET A 99 -4.47 0.18 -9.69
N LEU A 100 -4.12 -0.25 -8.47
CA LEU A 100 -3.32 0.54 -7.54
C LEU A 100 -1.92 0.82 -8.10
N ARG A 101 -1.30 -0.19 -8.72
CA ARG A 101 0.00 -0.04 -9.40
C ARG A 101 -0.09 0.86 -10.64
N ALA A 102 -1.16 0.75 -11.44
CA ALA A 102 -1.35 1.59 -12.62
C ALA A 102 -1.53 3.07 -12.27
N HIS A 103 -2.15 3.37 -11.13
CA HIS A 103 -2.25 4.74 -10.62
C HIS A 103 -0.90 5.36 -10.23
N GLN A 104 0.15 4.54 -10.04
CA GLN A 104 1.49 5.03 -9.69
C GLN A 104 2.25 5.62 -10.87
N ASP A 105 2.08 5.06 -12.07
CA ASP A 105 2.82 5.46 -13.27
C ASP A 105 2.58 6.95 -13.63
N TYR A 106 1.43 7.49 -13.20
CA TYR A 106 1.09 8.89 -13.39
C TYR A 106 1.84 9.86 -12.47
N THR A 107 2.25 9.41 -11.28
CA THR A 107 2.96 10.22 -10.27
C THR A 107 4.49 10.13 -10.36
N GLU A 108 5.01 9.35 -11.31
CA GLU A 108 6.44 9.14 -11.55
C GLU A 108 6.93 9.76 -12.88
N ARG A 109 6.13 10.61 -13.55
CA ARG A 109 6.64 11.38 -14.69
C ARG A 109 7.41 12.62 -14.22
N PRO A 110 8.68 12.79 -14.64
CA PRO A 110 9.47 14.00 -14.38
C PRO A 110 8.93 15.24 -15.11
#